data_AF-A0A844AM21-F1
#
_entry.id   AF-A0A844AM21-F1
#
_cell.length_a   1.000
_cell.length_b   1.000
_cell.length_c   1.000
_cell.angle_alpha   90.00
_cell.angle_beta   90.00
_cell.angle_gamma   90.00
#
_symmetry.space_group_name_H-M   'P 1'
#
loop_
_entity.id
_entity.type
_entity.pdbx_description
1 polymer ?
#
loop_
_entity_poly.entity_id
_entity_poly.type
_entity_poly.pdbx_seq_one_letter_code
_entity_poly.pdbx_strand_id
1 'polypeptide(L)'
;MAAYELPEKLTPFERVLFAVPVLGRISKEVAYGAKENLYYALATFLMGWATLVLLFGLPGLYLPAVALVPVIFALLVLISRG
;
A
#
# COMPACT_ATOMS: atom_id res chain seq x y z
N MET A 1 18.96 -11.07 0.45
CA MET A 1 18.42 -10.61 -0.84
C MET A 1 17.53 -11.74 -1.35
N ALA A 2 16.21 -11.65 -1.17
CA ALA A 2 15.31 -12.66 -1.72
C ALA A 2 15.18 -12.41 -3.23
N ALA A 3 15.56 -13.39 -4.04
CA ALA A 3 15.49 -13.33 -5.49
C ALA A 3 14.02 -13.48 -5.93
N TYR A 4 13.36 -12.35 -6.17
CA TYR A 4 12.10 -12.33 -6.91
C TYR A 4 12.40 -11.87 -8.34
N GLU A 5 11.82 -12.59 -9.31
CA GLU A 5 12.02 -12.32 -10.73
C GLU A 5 11.19 -11.09 -11.13
N LEU A 6 11.86 -10.00 -11.51
CA LEU A 6 11.19 -8.80 -12.01
C LEU A 6 10.80 -9.01 -13.48
N PRO A 7 9.59 -8.58 -13.90
CA PRO A 7 9.20 -8.64 -15.29
C PRO A 7 10.07 -7.72 -16.16
N GLU A 8 10.39 -8.18 -17.37
CA GLU A 8 11.29 -7.50 -18.32
C GLU A 8 10.74 -6.14 -18.80
N LYS A 9 9.41 -5.92 -18.69
CA LYS A 9 8.75 -4.66 -18.99
C LYS A 9 7.86 -4.22 -17.83
N LEU A 10 8.24 -3.11 -17.20
CA LEU A 10 7.44 -2.43 -16.17
C LEU A 10 6.56 -1.36 -16.82
N THR A 11 5.29 -1.34 -16.43
CA THR A 11 4.35 -0.26 -16.77
C THR A 11 4.83 1.09 -16.20
N PRO A 12 4.40 2.22 -16.77
CA PRO A 12 4.76 3.55 -16.25
C PRO A 12 4.39 3.73 -14.76
N PHE A 13 3.30 3.09 -14.32
CA PHE A 13 2.84 3.14 -12.94
C PHE A 13 3.75 2.34 -11.99
N GLU A 14 4.14 1.12 -12.38
CA GLU A 14 5.06 0.30 -11.58
C GLU A 14 6.41 0.99 -11.39
N ARG A 15 6.92 1.70 -12.42
CA ARG A 15 8.17 2.47 -12.31
C ARG A 15 8.11 3.54 -11.23
N VAL A 16 7.00 4.28 -11.16
CA VAL A 16 6.80 5.32 -10.14
C VAL A 16 6.64 4.70 -8.76
N LEU A 17 5.82 3.65 -8.64
CA LEU A 17 5.60 2.96 -7.37
C LEU A 17 6.90 2.36 -6.82
N PHE A 18 7.71 1.76 -7.70
CA PHE A 18 8.97 1.10 -7.38
C PHE A 18 10.14 2.06 -7.12
N ALA A 19 9.98 3.35 -7.42
CA ALA A 19 10.95 4.38 -7.09
C ALA A 19 10.83 4.84 -5.63
N VAL A 20 9.68 4.62 -4.98
CA VAL A 20 9.50 4.99 -3.57
C VAL A 20 10.33 4.03 -2.69
N PRO A 21 11.26 4.52 -1.85
CA PRO A 21 12.28 3.66 -1.25
C PRO A 21 11.70 2.57 -0.34
N VAL A 22 10.79 2.91 0.57
CA VAL A 22 10.20 1.93 1.50
C VAL A 22 8.99 1.24 0.87
N LEU A 23 8.04 2.02 0.35
CA LEU A 23 6.80 1.49 -0.21
C LEU A 23 7.04 0.68 -1.49
N GLY A 24 7.92 1.16 -2.37
CA GLY A 24 8.29 0.49 -3.61
C GLY A 24 9.07 -0.80 -3.39
N ARG A 25 9.79 -0.91 -2.27
CA ARG A 25 10.42 -2.17 -1.88
C ARG A 25 9.39 -3.19 -1.38
N ILE A 26 8.52 -2.80 -0.46
CA ILE A 26 7.47 -3.67 0.07
C ILE A 26 6.55 -4.14 -1.07
N SER A 27 6.17 -3.23 -1.99
CA SER A 27 5.31 -3.58 -3.12
C SER A 27 5.96 -4.60 -4.07
N LYS A 28 7.27 -4.51 -4.33
CA LYS A 28 7.99 -5.51 -5.12
C LYS A 28 7.99 -6.87 -4.44
N GLU A 29 8.26 -6.88 -3.14
CA GLU A 29 8.32 -8.09 -2.33
C GLU A 29 6.93 -8.77 -2.24
N VAL A 30 5.84 -8.01 -2.19
CA VAL A 30 4.48 -8.55 -2.19
C VAL A 30 4.04 -9.02 -3.58
N ALA A 31 4.37 -8.28 -4.65
CA ALA A 31 3.91 -8.57 -6.01
C ALA A 31 4.64 -9.77 -6.65
N TYR A 32 5.95 -9.88 -6.44
CA TYR A 32 6.79 -10.88 -7.13
C TYR A 32 7.52 -11.82 -6.16
N GLY A 33 7.44 -11.57 -4.86
CA GLY A 33 8.06 -12.42 -3.85
C GLY A 33 7.17 -13.58 -3.40
N ALA A 34 7.57 -14.19 -2.29
CA ALA A 34 6.89 -15.34 -1.73
C ALA A 34 5.55 -14.94 -1.09
N LYS A 35 4.59 -15.88 -1.01
CA LYS A 35 3.21 -15.59 -0.55
C LYS A 35 3.18 -15.05 0.88
N GLU A 36 4.17 -15.43 1.70
CA GLU A 36 4.36 -14.97 3.07
C GLU A 36 4.62 -13.47 3.18
N ASN A 37 5.17 -12.84 2.13
CA ASN A 37 5.45 -11.40 2.11
C ASN A 37 4.18 -10.55 2.27
N LEU A 38 3.03 -11.08 1.84
CA LEU A 38 1.75 -10.42 2.06
C LEU A 38 1.43 -10.26 3.55
N TYR A 39 1.70 -11.29 4.36
CA TYR A 39 1.48 -11.23 5.81
C TYR A 39 2.44 -10.25 6.48
N TYR A 40 3.71 -10.21 6.05
CA TYR A 40 4.67 -9.24 6.57
C TYR A 40 4.28 -7.80 6.22
N ALA A 41 3.83 -7.54 4.98
CA ALA A 41 3.35 -6.22 4.59
C ALA A 41 2.12 -5.77 5.38
N LEU A 42 1.16 -6.68 5.59
CA LEU A 42 -0.02 -6.40 6.41
C LEU A 42 0.36 -6.12 7.87
N ALA A 43 1.26 -6.92 8.45
CA ALA A 43 1.76 -6.70 9.80
C ALA A 43 2.46 -5.33 9.92
N THR A 44 3.33 -4.97 8.98
CA THR A 44 4.00 -3.65 8.96
C THR A 44 2.99 -2.51 8.87
N PHE A 45 1.96 -2.64 8.02
CA PHE A 45 0.90 -1.65 7.91
C PHE A 45 0.14 -1.48 9.24
N LEU A 46 -0.27 -2.59 9.86
CA LEU A 46 -0.97 -2.57 11.16
C LEU A 46 -0.11 -1.97 12.27
N MET A 47 1.19 -2.26 12.29
CA MET A 47 2.11 -1.67 13.28
C MET A 47 2.30 -0.17 13.06
N GLY A 48 2.41 0.29 11.81
CA GLY A 48 2.45 1.71 11.48
C GLY A 48 1.17 2.43 11.91
N TRP A 49 0.02 1.82 11.67
CA TRP A 49 -1.27 2.35 12.11
C TRP A 49 -1.42 2.36 13.64
N ALA A 50 -1.04 1.28 14.31
CA ALA A 50 -1.02 1.22 15.77
C ALA A 50 -0.13 2.33 16.36
N THR A 51 1.01 2.62 15.72
CA THR A 51 1.88 3.74 16.12
C THR A 51 1.17 5.09 15.98
N LEU A 52 0.38 5.31 14.92
CA LEU A 52 -0.44 6.51 14.77
C LEU A 52 -1.49 6.63 15.89
N VAL A 53 -2.13 5.51 16.26
CA VAL A 53 -3.08 5.47 17.38
C VAL A 53 -2.39 5.82 18.70
N LEU A 54 -1.16 5.31 18.93
CA LEU A 54 -0.41 5.63 20.15
C LEU A 54 0.06 7.09 20.20
N LEU A 55 0.44 7.67 19.05
CA LEU A 55 0.93 9.05 18.98
C LEU A 55 -0.19 10.09 19.04
N PHE A 56 -1.30 9.83 18.35
CA PHE A 56 -2.37 10.81 18.14
C PHE A 56 -3.70 10.41 18.79
N GLY A 57 -3.78 9.25 19.43
CA GLY A 57 -5.00 8.75 20.07
C GLY A 57 -6.10 8.43 19.06
N LEU A 58 -7.32 8.85 19.40
CA LEU A 58 -8.52 8.61 18.60
C LEU A 58 -8.42 9.15 17.15
N PRO A 59 -7.87 10.36 16.89
CA PRO A 59 -7.57 10.80 15.52
C PRO A 59 -6.73 9.82 14.69
N GLY A 60 -5.73 9.18 15.29
CA GLY A 60 -4.90 8.18 14.61
C GLY A 60 -5.69 6.94 14.18
N LEU A 61 -6.71 6.58 14.96
CA LEU A 61 -7.64 5.48 14.63
C LEU A 61 -8.51 5.82 13.41
N TYR A 62 -8.98 7.07 13.30
CA TYR A 62 -9.83 7.52 12.19
C TYR A 62 -9.07 7.84 10.90
N LEU A 63 -7.74 7.96 10.95
CA LEU A 63 -6.93 8.37 9.80
C LEU A 63 -7.16 7.50 8.54
N PRO A 64 -7.17 6.15 8.60
CA PRO A 64 -7.42 5.33 7.41
C PRO A 64 -8.84 5.53 6.85
N ALA A 65 -9.84 5.75 7.71
CA ALA A 65 -11.21 5.99 7.28
C ALA A 65 -11.33 7.30 6.50
N VAL A 66 -10.71 8.37 7.00
CA VAL A 66 -10.71 9.68 6.32
C VAL A 66 -9.90 9.62 5.03
N ALA A 67 -8.76 8.93 5.01
CA ALA A 67 -7.95 8.74 3.81
C ALA A 67 -8.68 7.97 2.70
N LEU A 68 -9.61 7.07 3.06
CA LEU A 68 -10.43 6.32 2.10
C LEU A 68 -11.56 7.15 1.48
N VAL A 69 -12.00 8.25 2.10
CA VAL A 69 -13.09 9.10 1.59
C VAL A 69 -12.89 9.53 0.13
N PRO A 70 -11.75 10.18 -0.26
CA PRO A 70 -11.56 10.57 -1.65
C PRO A 70 -11.44 9.36 -2.60
N VAL A 71 -10.93 8.23 -2.12
CA VAL A 71 -10.81 6.99 -2.91
C VAL A 71 -12.19 6.44 -3.25
N ILE A 72 -13.06 6.30 -2.25
CA ILE A 72 -14.44 5.85 -2.44
C ILE A 72 -15.21 6.84 -3.30
N PHE A 73 -15.04 8.15 -3.07
CA PHE A 73 -15.69 9.16 -3.90
C PHE A 73 -15.26 9.08 -5.36
N ALA A 74 -13.96 8.96 -5.64
CA ALA A 74 -13.45 8.78 -6.99
C ALA A 74 -13.95 7.48 -7.63
N LEU A 75 -14.03 6.39 -6.87
CA LEU A 75 -14.57 5.11 -7.33
C LEU A 75 -16.06 5.23 -7.67
N LEU A 76 -16.85 5.88 -6.83
CA LEU A 76 -18.27 6.16 -7.10
C LEU A 76 -18.45 7.00 -8.36
N VAL A 77 -17.64 8.04 -8.56
CA VAL A 77 -17.64 8.84 -9.79
C VAL A 77 -17.28 7.98 -10.99
N LEU A 78 -16.26 7.13 -10.88
CA LEU A 78 -15.81 6.27 -11.98
C LEU A 78 -16.90 5.27 -12.41
N ILE A 79 -17.54 4.58 -11.47
CA ILE A 79 -18.59 3.60 -11.78
C ILE A 79 -19.89 4.28 -12.25
N SER A 80 -20.13 5.53 -11.86
CA SER A 80 -21.31 6.29 -12.28
C SER A 80 -21.16 6.85 -13.70
N ARG A 81 -19.98 6.72 -14.33
CA ARG A 81 -19.71 7.22 -15.69
C ARG A 81 -20.11 6.24 -16.81
N GLY A 82 -20.66 5.08 -16.48
CA GLY A 82 -21.09 4.05 -17.44
C GLY A 82 -19.91 3.31 -18.04
#